data_AF-A0A7Z9XLF0-F1
#
_entry.id   AF-A0A7Z9XLF0-F1
#
_cell.length_a   1.000
_cell.length_b   1.000
_cell.length_c   1.000
_cell.angle_alpha   90.00
_cell.angle_beta   90.00
_cell.angle_gamma   90.00
#
_symmetry.space_group_name_H-M   'P 1'
#
loop_
_entity.id
_entity.type
_entity.pdbx_description
1 polymer ?
#
loop_
_entity_poly.entity_id
_entity_poly.type
_entity_poly.pdbx_seq_one_letter_code
_entity_poly.pdbx_strand_id
1 'polypeptide(L)' 'MADDLSKLPFAVGLSRASRRIIIQNLAVSLGVIALLIAASVTGAIALSGVVLLHEGSTIIVALNALRLLSFRLPEKTLAP' A
#
# COMPACT_ATOMS: atom_id res chain seq x y z
N MET A 1 19.08 9.22 22.49
CA MET A 1 18.21 9.25 21.28
C MET A 1 17.19 8.11 21.26
N ALA A 2 17.53 6.90 21.73
CA ALA A 2 16.57 5.79 21.89
C ALA A 2 15.72 5.87 23.18
N ASP A 3 16.14 6.67 24.17
CA ASP A 3 15.49 6.75 25.49
C ASP A 3 14.31 7.74 25.59
N ASP A 4 13.93 8.37 24.47
CA ASP A 4 12.85 9.35 24.48
C ASP A 4 11.51 8.67 24.17
N LEU A 5 10.89 8.15 25.24
CA LEU A 5 9.58 7.49 25.18
C LEU A 5 8.46 8.41 24.66
N SER A 6 8.66 9.73 24.59
CA SER A 6 7.69 10.65 23.98
C SER A 6 7.45 10.38 22.48
N LYS A 7 8.36 9.66 21.81
CA LYS A 7 8.24 9.32 20.37
C LYS A 7 7.53 8.00 20.09
N LEU A 8 7.29 7.18 21.12
CA LEU A 8 6.59 5.90 20.99
C LEU A 8 5.19 6.02 20.36
N PRO A 9 4.34 6.97 20.81
CA PRO A 9 3.00 7.13 20.23
C PRO A 9 3.04 7.43 18.72
N PHE A 10 4.00 8.25 18.29
CA PHE A 10 4.21 8.55 16.88
C PHE A 10 4.61 7.31 16.08
N ALA A 11 5.62 6.58 16.56
CA ALA A 11 6.11 5.38 15.88
C ALA A 11 5.03 4.29 15.77
N VAL A 12 4.25 4.08 16.84
CA VAL A 12 3.13 3.12 16.83
C VAL A 12 2.02 3.56 15.88
N GLY A 13 1.68 4.85 15.86
CA GLY A 13 0.71 5.41 14.92
C GLY A 13 1.12 5.23 13.47
N LEU A 14 2.36 5.57 13.15
CA LEU A 14 2.94 5.41 11.81
C LEU A 14 2.96 3.93 11.40
N SER A 15 3.39 3.03 12.30
CA SER A 15 3.40 1.58 12.04
C SER A 15 2.01 1.03 11.70
N ARG A 16 0.97 1.45 12.44
CA ARG A 16 -0.41 1.07 12.15
C ARG A 16 -0.88 1.57 10.78
N ALA A 17 -0.53 2.80 10.43
CA ALA A 17 -0.84 3.37 9.11
C ALA A 17 -0.10 2.62 7.98
N SER A 18 1.20 2.34 8.16
CA SER A 18 2.00 1.53 7.24
C SER A 18 1.40 0.16 7.04
N ARG A 19 1.03 -0.55 8.12
CA ARG A 19 0.41 -1.88 8.04
C ARG A 19 -0.88 -1.87 7.22
N ARG A 20 -1.70 -0.83 7.35
CA ARG A 20 -2.92 -0.68 6.57
C ARG A 20 -2.61 -0.54 5.07
N ILE A 21 -1.62 0.28 4.71
CA ILE A 21 -1.20 0.47 3.31
C ILE A 21 -0.61 -0.83 2.74
N ILE A 22 0.19 -1.56 3.52
CA ILE A 22 0.76 -2.86 3.11
C ILE A 22 -0.37 -3.84 2.76
N ILE A 23 -1.38 -3.98 3.61
CA ILE A 23 -2.51 -4.89 3.37
C ILE A 23 -3.30 -4.46 2.13
N GLN A 24 -3.50 -3.15 1.93
CA GLN A 24 -4.15 -2.62 0.72
C GLN A 24 -3.37 -2.95 -0.55
N ASN A 25 -2.06 -2.68 -0.55
CA ASN A 25 -1.20 -3.00 -1.69
C ASN A 25 -1.20 -4.50 -1.97
N LEU A 26 -1.11 -5.34 -0.93
CA LEU A 26 -1.15 -6.78 -1.10
C LEU A 26 -2.47 -7.26 -1.71
N ALA A 27 -3.60 -6.74 -1.23
CA ALA A 27 -4.91 -7.08 -1.78
C ALA A 27 -5.03 -6.66 -3.26
N VAL A 28 -4.55 -5.46 -3.62
CA VAL A 28 -4.54 -4.99 -5.02
C VAL A 28 -3.63 -5.85 -5.88
N SER A 29 -2.38 -6.09 -5.46
CA SER A 29 -1.41 -6.88 -6.22
C SER A 29 -1.90 -8.31 -6.45
N LEU A 30 -2.46 -8.97 -5.42
CA LEU A 30 -3.02 -10.30 -5.56
C LEU A 30 -4.24 -10.31 -6.49
N GLY A 31 -5.10 -9.30 -6.40
CA GLY A 31 -6.25 -9.13 -7.30
C GLY A 31 -5.82 -8.98 -8.76
N VAL A 32 -4.82 -8.14 -9.03
CA VAL A 32 -4.27 -7.96 -10.38
C VAL A 32 -3.68 -9.26 -10.91
N ILE A 33 -2.84 -9.95 -10.12
CA ILE A 33 -2.26 -11.23 -10.53
C ILE A 33 -3.34 -12.26 -10.85
N ALA A 34 -4.36 -12.40 -9.99
CA ALA A 34 -5.45 -13.34 -10.23
C ALA A 34 -6.24 -13.02 -11.52
N LEU A 35 -6.54 -11.73 -11.75
CA LEU A 35 -7.22 -11.27 -12.97
C LEU A 35 -6.37 -11.50 -14.23
N LEU A 36 -5.08 -11.20 -14.18
CA LEU A 36 -4.18 -11.39 -15.32
C LEU A 36 -3.97 -12.87 -15.63
N ILE A 37 -3.89 -13.75 -14.63
CA ILE A 37 -3.86 -15.20 -14.84
C ILE A 37 -5.13 -15.66 -15.55
N ALA A 38 -6.31 -15.24 -15.08
CA ALA A 38 -7.58 -15.60 -15.69
C ALA A 38 -7.67 -15.10 -17.15
N ALA A 39 -7.30 -13.85 -17.40
CA ALA A 39 -7.26 -13.26 -18.74
C ALA A 39 -6.27 -13.98 -19.67
N SER A 40 -5.12 -14.41 -19.14
CA SER A 40 -4.08 -15.11 -19.90
C SER A 40 -4.53 -16.52 -20.31
N VAL A 41 -5.15 -17.26 -19.40
CA VAL A 41 -5.63 -18.63 -19.68
C VAL A 41 -6.82 -18.63 -20.64
N THR A 42 -7.71 -17.63 -20.54
CA THR A 42 -8.86 -17.49 -21.44
C THR A 42 -8.50 -16.87 -22.79
N GLY A 43 -7.29 -16.31 -22.94
CA GLY A 43 -6.88 -15.59 -24.15
C GLY A 43 -7.63 -14.28 -24.37
N ALA A 44 -8.25 -13.71 -23.33
CA ALA A 44 -9.09 -12.51 -23.44
C ALA A 44 -8.30 -11.23 -23.79
N ILE A 45 -6.99 -11.20 -23.47
CA ILE A 45 -6.12 -10.04 -23.66
C ILE A 45 -4.80 -10.50 -24.29
N ALA A 46 -4.29 -9.74 -25.25
CA ALA A 46 -2.97 -9.99 -25.84
C ALA A 46 -1.83 -9.79 -24.83
N LEU A 47 -0.68 -10.43 -25.07
CA LEU A 47 0.48 -10.36 -24.18
C LEU A 47 0.91 -8.91 -23.85
N SER A 48 0.90 -8.02 -24.84
CA SER A 48 1.23 -6.60 -24.64
C SER A 48 0.29 -5.91 -23.65
N GLY A 49 -1.01 -6.24 -23.69
CA GLY A 49 -2.00 -5.72 -22.75
C GLY A 49 -1.82 -6.27 -21.33
N VAL A 50 -1.47 -7.55 -21.20
CA VAL A 50 -1.16 -8.17 -19.90
C VAL A 50 0.04 -7.49 -19.24
N VAL A 51 1.12 -7.27 -19.99
CA VAL A 51 2.32 -6.57 -19.49
C VAL A 51 1.99 -5.13 -19.09
N LEU A 52 1.27 -4.39 -19.93
CA LEU A 52 0.89 -3.01 -19.63
C LEU A 52 0.05 -2.90 -18.34
N LEU A 53 -0.89 -3.82 -18.14
CA LEU A 53 -1.70 -3.86 -16.92
C LEU A 53 -0.88 -4.24 -15.68
N HIS A 54 0.06 -5.19 -15.82
CA HIS A 54 0.96 -5.57 -14.74
C HIS A 54 1.83 -4.38 -14.31
N GLU A 55 2.54 -3.77 -15.25
CA GLU A 55 3.41 -2.63 -14.97
C GLU A 55 2.62 -1.41 -14.50
N GLY A 56 1.45 -1.15 -15.08
CA GLY A 56 0.56 -0.08 -14.63
C GLY A 56 0.11 -0.25 -13.18
N SER A 57 -0.12 -1.49 -12.74
CA SER A 57 -0.49 -1.77 -11.35
C SER A 57 0.63 -1.43 -10.36
N THR A 58 1.90 -1.55 -10.77
CA THR A 58 3.05 -1.18 -9.92
C THR A 58 3.04 0.31 -9.58
N ILE A 59 2.68 1.15 -10.56
CA ILE A 59 2.54 2.60 -10.37
C ILE A 59 1.41 2.89 -9.38
N ILE A 60 0.26 2.22 -9.52
CA ILE A 60 -0.90 2.41 -8.63
C ILE A 60 -0.54 2.09 -7.17
N VAL A 61 0.10 0.94 -6.90
CA VAL A 61 0.47 0.57 -5.53
C VAL A 61 1.60 1.45 -4.96
N ALA A 62 2.50 1.95 -5.82
CA ALA A 62 3.53 2.91 -5.43
C ALA A 62 2.90 4.26 -5.00
N LEU A 63 1.93 4.77 -5.78
CA LEU A 63 1.18 5.97 -5.41
C LEU A 63 0.42 5.79 -4.09
N ASN A 64 -0.17 4.62 -3.85
CA ASN A 64 -0.82 4.34 -2.57
C ASN A 64 0.17 4.34 -1.40
N ALA A 65 1.41 3.87 -1.61
CA ALA A 65 2.46 3.93 -0.61
C ALA A 65 2.87 5.38 -0.27
N LEU A 66 2.92 6.27 -1.28
CA LEU A 66 3.25 7.68 -1.09
C LEU A 66 2.28 8.41 -0.16
N ARG A 67 1.05 7.91 0.02
CA ARG A 67 0.10 8.46 1.00
C ARG A 67 0.66 8.49 2.42
N LEU A 68 1.56 7.56 2.77
CA LEU A 68 2.20 7.53 4.09
C LEU A 68 3.06 8.76 4.37
N LEU A 69 3.62 9.43 3.35
CA LEU A 69 4.39 10.67 3.52
C LEU A 69 3.55 11.81 4.11
N SER A 70 2.22 11.75 3.93
CA SER A 70 1.29 12.72 4.51
C SER A 70 0.84 12.39 5.94
N PHE A 71 1.37 11.32 6.55
CA PHE A 71 0.96 10.89 7.89
C PHE A 71 1.30 11.95 8.96
N ARG A 72 0.28 12.32 9.75
CA ARG A 72 0.41 13.18 10.94
C ARG A 72 -0.29 12.50 12.11
N LEU A 73 0.29 12.62 13.30
CA LEU A 73 -0.33 12.08 14.51
C LEU A 73 -1.58 12.92 14.86
N PRO A 74 -2.75 12.31 15.14
CA PRO A 74 -3.91 13.07 15.59
C PRO A 74 -3.64 13.76 16.93
N GLU A 75 -3.78 15.09 16.98
CA GLU A 75 -3.56 15.93 18.19
C GLU A 75 -4.41 15.52 19.39
N LYS A 76 -5.51 14.80 19.18
CA LYS A 76 -6.45 14.36 20.23
C LYS A 76 -5.86 13.36 21.24
N THR A 77 -4.61 12.94 21.05
CA THR A 77 -3.90 12.02 21.97
C THR A 77 -3.07 12.79 23.01
N LEU A 78 -3.06 14.14 22.98
CA LEU A 78 -2.31 15.03 23.87
C LEU A 78 -3.19 15.72 24.94
N ALA A 79 -4.47 15.36 25.08
CA ALA A 79 -5.33 15.90 26.14
C ALA A 79 -5.04 15.18 27.49
N PRO A 80 -4.95 15.94 28.60
CA PRO A 80 -4.52 15.45 29.92
C PRO A 80 -5.50 14.47 30.57
#